data_AF-G0HA49-F1
#
_entry.id   AF-G0HA49-F1
#
_cell.length_a   1.000
_cell.length_b   1.000
_cell.length_c   1.000
_cell.angle_alpha   90.00
_cell.angle_beta   90.00
_cell.angle_gamma   90.00
#
_symmetry.space_group_name_H-M   'P 1'
#
loop_
_entity.id
_entity.type
_entity.pdbx_description
1 polymer ?
#
loop_
_entity_poly.entity_id
_entity_poly.type
_entity_poly.pdbx_seq_one_letter_code
_entity_poly.pdbx_strand_id
1 'polypeptide(L)'
;MSKNRSTRRSARILSFAGYGFIAAGVAGYAAVRQQLVAENITVHPDVKSLAGKKVADPVTAYAQADIVNKHALAMTGGKPFAELPMDAPERETALMAANVRSSLLTSVLSFGVSGLAAGTGVLAVTAGRGLRALAKDAQ
;
A
#
# COMPACT_ATOMS: atom_id res chain seq x y z
N MET A 1 -20.68 27.78 30.96
CA MET A 1 -19.36 28.10 30.31
C MET A 1 -18.37 26.93 30.16
N SER A 2 -18.46 25.78 30.84
CA SER A 2 -17.43 24.70 30.74
C SER A 2 -17.53 23.83 29.47
N LYS A 3 -18.75 23.60 28.95
CA LYS A 3 -19.03 22.72 27.80
C LYS A 3 -18.26 23.14 26.53
N ASN A 4 -18.20 24.45 26.24
CA ASN A 4 -17.56 24.99 25.04
C ASN A 4 -16.01 24.90 25.10
N ARG A 5 -15.40 24.99 26.28
CA ARG A 5 -13.94 24.78 26.45
C ARG A 5 -13.52 23.32 26.23
N SER A 6 -14.36 22.36 26.62
CA SER A 6 -14.13 20.93 26.40
C SER A 6 -14.18 20.58 24.91
N THR A 7 -15.23 21.02 24.19
CA THR A 7 -15.39 20.79 22.74
C THR A 7 -14.25 21.40 21.90
N ARG A 8 -13.74 22.57 22.30
CA ARG A 8 -12.58 23.20 21.62
C ARG A 8 -11.26 22.48 21.86
N ARG A 9 -11.12 21.79 22.99
CA ARG A 9 -9.92 20.98 23.29
C ARG A 9 -9.99 19.67 22.53
N SER A 10 -11.14 18.98 22.54
CA SER A 10 -11.32 17.73 21.78
C SER A 10 -11.15 17.94 20.27
N ALA A 11 -11.72 19.01 19.71
CA ALA A 11 -11.55 19.34 18.29
C ALA A 11 -10.08 19.56 17.88
N ARG A 12 -9.29 20.19 18.76
CA ARG A 12 -7.84 20.38 18.54
C ARG A 12 -7.10 19.05 18.59
N ILE A 13 -7.34 18.25 19.63
CA ILE A 13 -6.70 16.94 19.78
C ILE A 13 -6.98 16.06 18.56
N LEU A 14 -8.23 15.98 18.12
CA LEU A 14 -8.62 15.19 16.94
C LEU A 14 -7.92 15.69 15.67
N SER A 15 -7.84 17.02 15.46
CA SER A 15 -7.13 17.59 14.32
C SER A 15 -5.63 17.28 14.35
N PHE A 16 -4.99 17.40 15.52
CA PHE A 16 -3.57 17.07 15.68
C PHE A 16 -3.28 15.59 15.43
N ALA A 17 -4.12 14.71 15.98
CA ALA A 17 -4.03 13.28 15.68
C ALA A 17 -4.16 13.02 14.18
N GLY A 18 -5.13 13.66 13.52
CA GLY A 18 -5.32 13.55 12.07
C GLY A 18 -4.09 13.98 11.26
N TYR A 19 -3.44 15.10 11.61
CA TYR A 19 -2.18 15.48 10.97
C TYR A 19 -1.05 14.47 11.19
N GLY A 20 -0.99 13.86 12.39
CA GLY A 20 -0.04 12.79 12.67
C GLY A 20 -0.24 11.58 11.75
N PHE A 21 -1.50 11.16 11.55
CA PHE A 21 -1.86 10.07 10.64
C PHE A 21 -1.53 10.39 9.17
N ILE A 22 -1.75 11.64 8.72
CA ILE A 22 -1.33 12.09 7.38
C ILE A 22 0.17 11.98 7.23
N ALA A 23 0.93 12.52 8.18
CA ALA A 23 2.39 12.50 8.13
C ALA A 23 2.93 11.06 8.10
N ALA A 24 2.39 10.19 8.97
CA ALA A 24 2.76 8.78 9.02
C ALA A 24 2.43 8.04 7.71
N GLY A 25 1.25 8.25 7.13
CA GLY A 25 0.85 7.64 5.87
C GLY A 25 1.72 8.10 4.69
N VAL A 26 2.01 9.40 4.60
CA VAL A 26 2.89 9.95 3.54
C VAL A 26 4.32 9.43 3.69
N ALA A 27 4.87 9.44 4.91
CA ALA A 27 6.21 8.93 5.18
C ALA A 27 6.31 7.42 4.88
N GLY A 28 5.32 6.63 5.31
CA GLY A 28 5.24 5.20 5.01
C GLY A 28 5.19 4.92 3.51
N TYR A 29 4.36 5.67 2.77
CA TYR A 29 4.28 5.54 1.31
C TYR A 29 5.62 5.84 0.65
N ALA A 30 6.29 6.93 1.06
CA ALA A 30 7.59 7.31 0.51
C ALA A 30 8.67 6.25 0.80
N ALA A 31 8.69 5.68 2.01
CA ALA A 31 9.64 4.64 2.41
C ALA A 31 9.49 3.37 1.56
N VAL A 32 8.25 2.89 1.36
CA VAL A 32 7.99 1.70 0.51
C VAL A 32 8.42 1.96 -0.93
N ARG A 33 8.12 3.15 -1.47
CA ARG A 33 8.56 3.54 -2.81
C ARG A 33 10.08 3.55 -2.94
N GLN A 34 10.79 4.10 -1.95
CA GLN A 34 12.26 4.15 -1.97
C GLN A 34 12.86 2.74 -2.00
N GLN A 35 12.32 1.81 -1.21
CA GLN A 35 12.75 0.41 -1.22
C GLN A 35 12.51 -0.25 -2.58
N LEU A 36 11.31 -0.12 -3.15
CA LEU A 36 11.00 -0.70 -4.47
C LEU A 36 11.87 -0.15 -5.60
N VAL A 37 12.13 1.15 -5.60
CA VAL A 37 12.99 1.78 -6.61
C VAL A 37 14.44 1.33 -6.47
N ALA A 38 14.90 1.10 -5.24
CA ALA A 38 16.26 0.62 -4.96
C ALA A 38 16.49 -0.81 -5.47
N GLU A 39 15.47 -1.67 -5.45
CA GLU A 39 15.54 -3.02 -6.04
C GLU A 39 15.68 -3.02 -7.57
N ASN A 40 15.49 -1.86 -8.22
CA ASN A 40 15.68 -1.65 -9.67
C ASN A 40 14.93 -2.65 -10.56
N ILE A 41 13.78 -3.14 -10.10
CA ILE A 41 12.93 -4.06 -10.84
C ILE A 41 12.18 -3.29 -11.93
N THR A 42 12.19 -3.81 -13.16
CA THR A 42 11.42 -3.27 -14.29
C THR A 42 10.26 -4.19 -14.63
N VAL A 43 9.12 -3.59 -14.96
CA VAL A 43 7.94 -4.34 -15.40
C VAL A 43 8.25 -5.09 -16.69
N HIS A 44 7.91 -6.38 -16.71
CA HIS A 44 8.18 -7.28 -17.82
C HIS A 44 7.55 -6.78 -19.15
N PRO A 45 8.22 -6.99 -20.31
CA PRO A 45 7.72 -6.55 -21.62
C PRO A 45 6.32 -7.04 -21.99
N ASP A 46 5.92 -8.20 -21.46
CA ASP A 46 4.61 -8.80 -21.74
C ASP A 46 3.44 -8.01 -21.14
N VAL A 47 3.71 -7.08 -20.22
CA VAL A 47 2.73 -6.13 -19.70
C VAL A 47 2.75 -4.87 -20.57
N LYS A 48 2.14 -4.93 -21.76
CA LYS A 48 2.22 -3.87 -22.80
C LYS A 48 1.98 -2.43 -22.31
N SER A 49 1.08 -2.23 -21.35
CA SER A 49 0.72 -0.89 -20.84
C SER A 49 1.75 -0.28 -19.89
N LEU A 50 2.61 -1.10 -19.28
CA LEU A 50 3.56 -0.70 -18.23
C LEU A 50 4.99 -1.21 -18.49
N ALA A 51 5.22 -1.89 -19.60
CA ALA A 51 6.51 -2.46 -20.00
C ALA A 51 7.66 -1.47 -19.86
N GLY A 52 8.77 -1.91 -19.25
CA GLY A 52 9.97 -1.11 -19.07
C GLY A 52 9.88 -0.02 -17.99
N LYS A 53 8.70 0.21 -17.37
CA LYS A 53 8.60 1.11 -16.23
C LYS A 53 9.23 0.46 -14.99
N LYS A 54 9.86 1.27 -14.14
CA LYS A 54 10.32 0.81 -12.83
C LYS A 54 9.14 0.47 -11.93
N VAL A 55 9.26 -0.61 -11.19
CA VAL A 55 8.32 -0.98 -10.12
C VAL A 55 8.52 0.00 -8.98
N ALA A 56 7.61 0.95 -8.82
CA ALA A 56 7.78 2.05 -7.87
C ALA A 56 6.47 2.45 -7.17
N ASP A 57 5.36 1.85 -7.56
CA ASP A 57 4.01 2.22 -7.14
C ASP A 57 3.15 0.94 -7.07
N PRO A 58 1.98 0.97 -6.40
CA PRO A 58 1.17 -0.23 -6.22
C PRO A 58 0.69 -0.85 -7.55
N VAL A 59 0.50 -0.04 -8.60
CA VAL A 59 0.01 -0.56 -9.89
C VAL A 59 1.12 -1.30 -10.62
N THR A 60 2.32 -0.72 -10.67
CA THR A 60 3.49 -1.38 -11.27
C THR A 60 3.92 -2.62 -10.48
N ALA A 61 3.85 -2.59 -9.15
CA ALA A 61 4.15 -3.75 -8.31
C ALA A 61 3.15 -4.90 -8.51
N TYR A 62 1.86 -4.59 -8.57
CA TYR A 62 0.83 -5.59 -8.85
C TYR A 62 0.99 -6.19 -10.26
N ALA A 63 1.22 -5.34 -11.27
CA ALA A 63 1.41 -5.80 -12.65
C ALA A 63 2.63 -6.72 -12.78
N GLN A 64 3.73 -6.42 -12.09
CA GLN A 64 4.90 -7.28 -12.05
C GLN A 64 4.61 -8.60 -11.30
N ALA A 65 3.86 -8.55 -10.20
CA ALA A 65 3.48 -9.76 -9.45
C ALA A 65 2.59 -10.69 -10.30
N ASP A 66 1.68 -10.12 -11.09
CA ASP A 66 0.77 -10.87 -11.95
C ASP A 66 1.50 -11.54 -13.12
N ILE A 67 2.41 -10.82 -13.79
CA ILE A 67 3.17 -11.41 -14.89
C ILE A 67 4.12 -12.51 -14.42
N VAL A 68 4.74 -12.36 -13.24
CA VAL A 68 5.53 -13.44 -12.61
C VAL A 68 4.67 -14.68 -12.37
N ASN A 69 3.45 -14.50 -11.85
CA ASN A 69 2.51 -15.60 -11.66
C ASN A 69 2.14 -16.29 -12.99
N LYS A 70 1.92 -15.50 -14.04
CA LYS A 70 1.58 -16.03 -15.38
C LYS A 70 2.71 -16.89 -15.95
N HIS A 71 3.96 -16.45 -15.87
CA HIS A 71 5.10 -17.24 -16.34
C HIS A 71 5.35 -18.48 -15.48
N ALA A 72 5.19 -18.36 -14.15
CA ALA A 72 5.29 -19.50 -13.25
C ALA A 72 4.26 -20.58 -13.60
N LEU A 73 2.99 -20.20 -13.80
CA LEU A 73 1.93 -21.12 -14.21
C LEU A 73 2.16 -21.70 -15.60
N ALA A 74 2.70 -20.93 -16.54
CA ALA A 74 3.03 -21.45 -17.87
C ALA A 74 4.10 -22.56 -17.80
N MET A 75 5.09 -22.40 -16.91
CA MET A 75 6.15 -23.38 -16.69
C MET A 75 5.66 -24.63 -15.93
N THR A 76 4.73 -24.48 -15.00
CA THR A 76 4.21 -25.59 -14.17
C THR A 76 2.99 -26.30 -14.77
N GLY A 77 2.61 -25.98 -16.01
CA GLY A 77 1.41 -26.53 -16.64
C GLY A 77 0.11 -26.13 -15.96
N GLY A 78 0.07 -24.92 -15.37
CA GLY A 78 -1.10 -24.35 -14.69
C GLY A 78 -1.20 -24.71 -13.21
N LYS A 79 -0.25 -25.46 -12.66
CA LYS A 79 -0.28 -25.91 -11.27
C LYS A 79 0.41 -24.92 -10.32
N PRO A 80 -0.19 -24.55 -9.18
CA PRO A 80 0.50 -23.81 -8.14
C PRO A 80 1.59 -24.67 -7.48
N PHE A 81 2.55 -24.03 -6.79
CA PHE A 81 3.67 -24.71 -6.11
C PHE A 81 3.24 -25.90 -5.24
N ALA A 82 2.12 -25.77 -4.53
CA ALA A 82 1.61 -26.81 -3.64
C ALA A 82 1.16 -28.10 -4.36
N GLU A 83 0.83 -27.99 -5.66
CA GLU A 83 0.36 -29.10 -6.49
C GLU A 83 1.48 -29.76 -7.30
N LEU A 84 2.71 -29.25 -7.21
CA LEU A 84 3.85 -29.85 -7.88
C LEU A 84 4.32 -31.12 -7.13
N PRO A 85 4.79 -32.15 -7.86
CA PRO A 85 5.59 -33.23 -7.29
C PRO A 85 6.85 -32.70 -6.60
N MET A 86 7.38 -33.43 -5.62
CA MET A 86 8.59 -33.04 -4.90
C MET A 86 9.84 -33.07 -5.78
N ASP A 87 9.86 -33.96 -6.76
CA ASP A 87 10.94 -34.20 -7.72
C ASP A 87 10.80 -33.37 -9.02
N ALA A 88 9.78 -32.52 -9.12
CA ALA A 88 9.57 -31.70 -10.31
C ALA A 88 10.69 -30.66 -10.48
N PRO A 89 11.34 -30.57 -11.65
CA PRO A 89 12.48 -29.66 -11.86
C PRO A 89 12.08 -28.18 -11.74
N GLU A 90 10.86 -27.83 -12.14
CA GLU A 90 10.30 -26.48 -11.99
C GLU A 90 9.90 -26.10 -10.55
N ARG A 91 9.94 -27.02 -9.58
CA ARG A 91 9.46 -26.78 -8.20
C ARG A 91 10.20 -25.63 -7.52
N GLU A 92 11.52 -25.57 -7.66
CA GLU A 92 12.34 -24.53 -7.06
C GLU A 92 12.02 -23.15 -7.67
N THR A 93 11.89 -23.09 -9.01
CA THR A 93 11.58 -21.83 -9.71
C THR A 93 10.16 -21.36 -9.38
N ALA A 94 9.19 -22.28 -9.26
CA ALA A 94 7.83 -21.95 -8.82
C ALA A 94 7.79 -21.40 -7.40
N LEU A 95 8.63 -21.92 -6.49
CA LEU A 95 8.78 -21.37 -5.14
C LEU A 95 9.36 -19.96 -5.14
N MET A 96 10.43 -19.73 -5.91
CA MET A 96 11.04 -18.41 -6.06
C MET A 96 10.03 -17.39 -6.61
N ALA A 97 9.26 -17.79 -7.63
CA ALA A 97 8.21 -16.94 -8.19
C ALA A 97 7.13 -16.60 -7.17
N ALA A 98 6.68 -17.58 -6.35
CA ALA A 98 5.71 -17.35 -5.28
C ALA A 98 6.24 -16.38 -4.21
N ASN A 99 7.52 -16.46 -3.87
CA ASN A 99 8.17 -15.56 -2.90
C ASN A 99 8.25 -14.12 -3.43
N VAL A 100 8.71 -13.93 -4.68
CA VAL A 100 8.77 -12.60 -5.32
C VAL A 100 7.37 -12.00 -5.44
N ARG A 101 6.38 -12.80 -5.82
CA ARG A 101 4.98 -12.36 -5.88
C ARG A 101 4.48 -11.93 -4.51
N SER A 102 4.79 -12.67 -3.45
CA SER A 102 4.37 -12.37 -2.09
C SER A 102 5.01 -11.08 -1.57
N SER A 103 6.30 -10.83 -1.85
CA SER A 103 6.96 -9.59 -1.47
C SER A 103 6.38 -8.39 -2.23
N LEU A 104 6.15 -8.51 -3.55
CA LEU A 104 5.52 -7.45 -4.36
C LEU A 104 4.10 -7.14 -3.89
N LEU A 105 3.28 -8.16 -3.61
CA LEU A 105 1.92 -7.97 -3.07
C LEU A 105 1.94 -7.37 -1.67
N THR A 106 2.91 -7.75 -0.83
CA THR A 106 3.12 -7.12 0.47
C THR A 106 3.42 -5.62 0.29
N SER A 107 4.25 -5.23 -0.67
CA SER A 107 4.47 -3.81 -0.99
C SER A 107 3.20 -3.11 -1.47
N VAL A 108 2.37 -3.75 -2.30
CA VAL A 108 1.05 -3.21 -2.72
C VAL A 108 0.16 -2.97 -1.50
N LEU A 109 0.10 -3.93 -0.58
CA LEU A 109 -0.64 -3.79 0.67
C LEU A 109 -0.06 -2.66 1.54
N SER A 110 1.27 -2.53 1.65
CA SER A 110 1.92 -1.45 2.41
C SER A 110 1.59 -0.06 1.85
N PHE A 111 1.53 0.09 0.52
CA PHE A 111 1.04 1.32 -0.10
C PHE A 111 -0.44 1.58 0.22
N GLY A 112 -1.28 0.54 0.16
CA GLY A 112 -2.70 0.63 0.51
C GLY A 112 -2.92 1.06 1.96
N VAL A 113 -2.21 0.45 2.91
CA VAL A 113 -2.25 0.80 4.34
C VAL A 113 -1.75 2.23 4.58
N SER A 114 -0.67 2.62 3.91
CA SER A 114 -0.13 4.00 3.98
C SER A 114 -1.15 5.02 3.47
N GLY A 115 -1.81 4.71 2.34
CA GLY A 115 -2.88 5.52 1.77
C GLY A 115 -4.10 5.61 2.71
N LEU A 116 -4.49 4.48 3.32
CA LEU A 116 -5.58 4.45 4.30
C LEU A 116 -5.26 5.31 5.53
N ALA A 117 -4.04 5.21 6.08
CA ALA A 117 -3.60 6.03 7.21
C ALA A 117 -3.65 7.53 6.88
N ALA A 118 -3.19 7.92 5.68
CA ALA A 118 -3.31 9.30 5.25
C ALA A 118 -4.77 9.73 5.07
N GLY A 119 -5.61 8.88 4.46
CA GLY A 119 -7.03 9.12 4.24
C GLY A 119 -7.81 9.28 5.55
N THR A 120 -7.60 8.42 6.54
CA THR A 120 -8.22 8.54 7.87
C THR A 120 -7.75 9.80 8.59
N GLY A 121 -6.48 10.17 8.43
CA GLY A 121 -5.96 11.43 8.94
C GLY A 121 -6.66 12.64 8.34
N VAL A 122 -6.91 12.66 7.02
CA VAL A 122 -7.70 13.71 6.36
C VAL A 122 -9.12 13.79 6.94
N LEU A 123 -9.79 12.65 7.11
CA LEU A 123 -11.14 12.59 7.70
C LEU A 123 -11.16 13.10 9.15
N ALA A 124 -10.15 12.76 9.96
CA ALA A 124 -10.03 13.26 11.32
C ALA A 124 -9.81 14.79 11.36
N VAL A 125 -9.00 15.33 10.45
CA VAL A 125 -8.78 16.78 10.33
C VAL A 125 -10.06 17.49 9.88
N THR A 126 -10.80 16.97 8.89
CA THR A 126 -12.06 17.60 8.45
C THR A 126 -13.12 17.57 9.54
N ALA A 127 -13.27 16.44 10.24
CA ALA A 127 -14.15 16.34 11.41
C ALA A 127 -13.75 17.30 12.55
N GLY A 128 -12.45 17.38 12.85
CA GLY A 128 -11.92 18.30 13.87
C GLY A 128 -12.18 19.77 13.52
N ARG A 129 -12.04 20.16 12.25
CA ARG A 129 -12.40 21.50 11.77
C ARG A 129 -13.89 21.77 11.87
N GLY A 130 -14.74 20.80 11.51
CA GLY A 130 -16.20 20.91 11.64
C GLY A 130 -16.64 21.12 13.08
N LEU A 131 -16.13 20.33 14.03
CA LEU A 131 -16.40 20.50 15.46
C LEU A 131 -15.95 21.87 15.98
N ARG A 132 -14.83 22.39 15.46
CA ARG A 132 -14.34 23.73 15.82
C ARG A 132 -15.21 24.85 15.27
N ALA A 133 -15.78 24.68 14.06
CA ALA A 133 -16.72 25.64 13.47
C ALA A 133 -18.02 25.70 14.29
N LEU A 134 -18.63 24.56 14.57
CA LEU A 134 -19.87 24.49 15.38
C LEU A 134 -19.69 25.07 16.81
N ALA A 135 -18.50 24.89 17.40
CA ALA A 135 -18.19 25.48 18.72
C ALA A 135 -17.92 27.00 18.68
N LYS A 136 -17.72 27.60 17.49
CA LYS A 136 -17.70 29.05 17.29
C LYS A 136 -19.11 29.59 17.13
N ASP A 137 -19.97 28.91 16.36
CA ASP A 137 -21.34 29.36 16.08
C ASP A 137 -22.27 29.25 17.30
N ALA A 138 -21.94 28.38 18.25
CA ALA A 138 -22.65 28.24 19.54
C ALA A 138 -22.18 29.26 20.62
N GLN A 139 -21.52 30.35 20.24
CA GLN A 139 -21.14 31.47 21.10
C GLN A 139 -21.96 32.71 20.78
#